data_AF-L7N0V5-F1
#
_entry.id   AF-L7N0V5-F1
#
_cell.length_a   1.000
_cell.length_b   1.000
_cell.length_c   1.000
_cell.angle_alpha   90.00
_cell.angle_beta   90.00
_cell.angle_gamma   90.00
#
_symmetry.space_group_name_H-M   'P 1'
#
loop_
_entity.id
_entity.type
_entity.pdbx_description
1 polymer ?
#
loop_
_entity_poly.entity_id
_entity_poly.type
_entity_poly.pdbx_seq_one_letter_code
_entity_poly.pdbx_strand_id
1 'polypeptide(L)'
;MVYCNFLNNLQEKKKWGILRPVISFLQSEIGYFQMGSEICKKDIGETLTKLNENLTKLEEQARENRDLDVERMDRLDAGSTRSYIPDPPSSMDFPDLAVDRSRTQISGYLFYRSRGGLLSQWHRSYFFTQGGNLMQQSKREVAGQLFLDLDACTVDRIDTDDRRNAFQVTSSDSRRVVVLQGESKHQYEEWMATIGNISAGLYLHDDPQAAAVE
;
A
#
# COMPACT_ATOMS: atom_id res chain seq x y z
N MET A 1 -21.99 -30.78 -89.20
CA MET A 1 -22.39 -29.35 -89.22
C MET A 1 -22.59 -28.78 -87.82
N VAL A 2 -23.25 -29.49 -86.89
CA VAL A 2 -23.49 -29.04 -85.49
C VAL A 2 -22.20 -28.84 -84.68
N TYR A 3 -21.22 -29.75 -84.79
CA TYR A 3 -19.95 -29.69 -84.05
C TYR A 3 -19.11 -28.43 -84.38
N CYS A 4 -18.96 -28.10 -85.67
CA CYS A 4 -18.22 -26.90 -86.07
C CYS A 4 -18.88 -25.61 -85.58
N ASN A 5 -20.23 -25.57 -85.56
CA ASN A 5 -20.98 -24.45 -85.00
C ASN A 5 -20.73 -24.31 -83.48
N PHE A 6 -20.60 -25.44 -82.77
CA PHE A 6 -20.28 -25.47 -81.35
C PHE A 6 -18.87 -24.93 -81.06
N LEU A 7 -17.88 -25.29 -81.87
CA LEU A 7 -16.51 -24.78 -81.73
C LEU A 7 -16.40 -23.28 -82.01
N ASN A 8 -17.09 -22.78 -83.04
CA ASN A 8 -17.13 -21.34 -83.32
C ASN A 8 -17.82 -20.57 -82.18
N ASN A 9 -18.92 -21.11 -81.64
CA ASN A 9 -19.56 -20.56 -80.45
C ASN A 9 -18.61 -20.57 -79.24
N LEU A 10 -17.82 -21.63 -79.04
CA LEU A 10 -16.87 -21.72 -77.93
C LEU A 10 -15.78 -20.64 -78.02
N GLN A 11 -15.24 -20.39 -79.22
CA GLN A 11 -14.23 -19.34 -79.45
C GLN A 11 -14.79 -17.95 -79.15
N GLU A 12 -16.03 -17.66 -79.55
CA GLU A 12 -16.70 -16.41 -79.21
C GLU A 12 -16.98 -16.30 -77.69
N LYS A 13 -17.40 -17.39 -77.05
CA LYS A 13 -17.67 -17.43 -75.61
C LYS A 13 -16.41 -17.28 -74.74
N LYS A 14 -15.26 -17.78 -75.19
CA LYS A 14 -13.98 -17.67 -74.46
C LYS A 14 -13.60 -16.20 -74.20
N LYS A 15 -13.91 -15.30 -75.14
CA LYS A 15 -13.60 -13.86 -75.03
C LYS A 15 -14.23 -13.24 -73.79
N TRP A 16 -15.53 -13.45 -73.57
CA TRP A 16 -16.23 -12.89 -72.41
C TRP A 16 -16.26 -13.81 -71.19
N GLY A 17 -16.09 -15.13 -71.37
CA GLY A 17 -16.07 -16.12 -70.29
C GLY A 17 -14.92 -15.93 -69.30
N ILE A 18 -13.79 -15.39 -69.75
CA ILE A 18 -12.63 -15.06 -68.88
C ILE A 18 -12.73 -13.63 -68.34
N LEU A 19 -13.13 -12.67 -69.18
CA LEU A 19 -13.17 -11.25 -68.79
C LEU A 19 -14.25 -10.96 -67.75
N ARG A 20 -15.39 -11.65 -67.79
CA ARG A 20 -16.52 -11.36 -66.90
C ARG A 20 -16.20 -11.66 -65.42
N PRO A 21 -15.61 -12.81 -65.05
CA PRO A 21 -15.12 -13.03 -63.69
C PRO A 21 -14.07 -12.00 -63.24
N VAL A 22 -13.14 -11.61 -64.12
CA VAL A 22 -12.11 -10.60 -63.80
C VAL A 22 -12.74 -9.24 -63.51
N ILE A 23 -13.70 -8.80 -64.33
CA ILE A 23 -14.45 -7.57 -64.10
C ILE A 23 -15.22 -7.62 -62.79
N SER A 24 -15.94 -8.73 -62.52
CA SER A 24 -16.67 -8.92 -61.27
C SER A 24 -15.74 -8.89 -60.06
N PHE A 25 -14.57 -9.54 -60.14
CA PHE A 25 -13.55 -9.49 -59.10
C PHE A 25 -13.06 -8.06 -58.85
N LEU A 26 -12.68 -7.31 -59.90
CA LEU A 26 -12.22 -5.93 -59.76
C LEU A 26 -13.30 -5.01 -59.16
N GLN A 27 -14.57 -5.21 -59.52
CA GLN A 27 -15.68 -4.48 -58.92
C GLN A 27 -15.85 -4.82 -57.43
N SER A 28 -15.69 -6.08 -57.04
CA SER A 28 -15.71 -6.49 -55.64
C SER A 28 -14.54 -5.92 -54.84
N GLU A 29 -13.33 -5.88 -55.39
CA GLU A 29 -12.17 -5.25 -54.75
C GLU A 29 -12.39 -3.76 -54.53
N ILE A 30 -12.92 -3.02 -55.52
CA ILE A 30 -13.29 -1.61 -55.36
C ILE A 30 -14.27 -1.44 -54.19
N GLY A 31 -15.31 -2.28 -54.12
CA GLY A 31 -16.28 -2.26 -53.02
C GLY A 31 -15.65 -2.57 -51.66
N TYR A 32 -14.74 -3.54 -51.61
CA TYR A 32 -13.98 -3.89 -50.40
C TYR A 32 -13.17 -2.70 -49.88
N PHE A 33 -12.42 -2.02 -50.76
CA PHE A 33 -11.64 -0.84 -50.36
C PHE A 33 -12.51 0.35 -49.96
N GLN A 34 -13.68 0.52 -50.59
CA GLN A 34 -14.63 1.56 -50.20
C GLN A 34 -15.19 1.32 -48.79
N MET A 35 -15.71 0.12 -48.51
CA MET A 35 -16.17 -0.26 -47.17
C MET A 35 -15.04 -0.15 -46.12
N GLY A 36 -13.85 -0.64 -46.46
CA GLY A 36 -12.68 -0.52 -45.57
C GLY A 36 -12.33 0.93 -45.26
N SER A 37 -12.39 1.83 -46.25
CA SER A 37 -12.14 3.26 -46.05
C SER A 37 -13.18 3.90 -45.14
N GLU A 38 -14.46 3.54 -45.28
CA GLU A 38 -15.54 4.04 -44.43
C GLU A 38 -15.37 3.61 -42.96
N ILE A 39 -15.07 2.33 -42.72
CA ILE A 39 -14.81 1.79 -41.36
C ILE A 39 -13.58 2.44 -40.74
N CYS A 40 -12.49 2.57 -41.50
CA CYS A 40 -11.27 3.23 -41.01
C CYS A 40 -11.52 4.69 -40.61
N LYS A 41 -12.29 5.43 -41.40
CA LYS A 41 -12.58 6.84 -41.11
C LYS A 41 -13.51 7.01 -39.92
N LYS A 42 -14.58 6.21 -39.86
CA LYS A 42 -15.63 6.37 -38.85
C LYS A 42 -15.22 5.71 -37.53
N ASP A 43 -15.11 4.39 -37.51
CA ASP A 43 -15.00 3.65 -36.26
C ASP A 43 -13.57 3.71 -35.71
N ILE A 44 -12.57 3.41 -36.56
CA ILE A 44 -11.16 3.40 -36.15
C ILE A 44 -10.66 4.82 -35.90
N GLY A 45 -10.97 5.76 -36.81
CA GLY A 45 -10.56 7.16 -36.70
C GLY A 45 -11.07 7.83 -35.42
N GLU A 46 -12.37 7.69 -35.12
CA GLU A 46 -12.93 8.22 -33.87
C GLU A 46 -12.32 7.55 -32.62
N THR A 47 -12.12 6.22 -32.67
CA THR A 47 -11.51 5.49 -31.54
C THR A 47 -10.08 5.94 -31.28
N LEU A 48 -9.26 6.08 -32.32
CA LEU A 48 -7.89 6.56 -32.21
C LEU A 48 -7.83 7.99 -31.68
N THR A 49 -8.77 8.84 -32.10
CA THR A 49 -8.87 10.22 -31.61
C THR A 49 -9.18 10.24 -30.11
N LYS A 50 -10.20 9.49 -29.67
CA LYS A 50 -10.54 9.35 -28.24
C LYS A 50 -9.41 8.75 -27.42
N LEU A 51 -8.71 7.75 -27.96
CA LEU A 51 -7.56 7.13 -27.29
C LEU A 51 -6.42 8.15 -27.11
N ASN A 52 -6.13 8.95 -28.13
CA ASN A 52 -5.11 9.99 -28.07
C ASN A 52 -5.45 11.10 -27.06
N GLU A 53 -6.71 11.50 -27.00
CA GLU A 53 -7.20 12.44 -25.97
C GLU A 53 -7.05 11.85 -24.56
N ASN A 54 -7.43 10.59 -24.36
CA ASN A 54 -7.28 9.92 -23.08
C ASN A 54 -5.82 9.75 -22.68
N LEU A 55 -4.93 9.44 -23.63
CA LEU A 55 -3.49 9.34 -23.37
C LEU A 55 -2.93 10.70 -22.93
N THR A 56 -3.27 11.77 -23.64
CA THR A 56 -2.88 13.13 -23.26
C THR A 56 -3.34 13.48 -21.84
N LYS A 57 -4.59 13.13 -21.48
CA LYS A 57 -5.12 13.34 -20.12
C LYS A 57 -4.39 12.52 -19.07
N LEU A 58 -4.06 11.25 -19.35
CA LEU A 58 -3.30 10.40 -18.44
C LEU A 58 -1.88 10.94 -18.23
N GLU A 59 -1.24 11.45 -19.28
CA GLU A 59 0.07 12.09 -19.18
C GLU A 59 0.02 13.36 -18.32
N GLU A 60 -1.02 14.17 -18.45
CA GLU A 60 -1.24 15.36 -17.64
C GLU A 60 -1.46 14.99 -16.16
N GLN A 61 -2.35 14.04 -15.87
CA GLN A 61 -2.58 13.52 -14.51
C GLN A 61 -1.30 12.93 -13.90
N ALA A 62 -0.50 12.20 -14.67
CA ALA A 62 0.76 11.65 -14.21
C ALA A 62 1.77 12.77 -13.87
N ARG A 63 1.81 13.85 -14.65
CA ARG A 63 2.65 15.02 -14.35
C ARG A 63 2.18 15.73 -13.07
N GLU A 64 0.89 16.00 -12.95
CA GLU A 64 0.32 16.64 -11.75
C GLU A 64 0.59 15.81 -10.48
N ASN A 65 0.35 14.49 -10.53
CA ASN A 65 0.63 13.60 -9.41
C ASN A 65 2.10 13.59 -9.03
N ARG A 66 3.01 13.59 -10.03
CA ARG A 66 4.45 13.66 -9.78
C ARG A 66 4.83 14.96 -9.07
N ASP A 67 4.30 16.09 -9.53
CA ASP A 67 4.63 17.39 -8.96
C ASP A 67 4.07 17.50 -7.51
N LEU A 68 2.89 16.95 -7.24
CA LEU A 68 2.35 16.82 -5.88
C LEU A 68 3.19 15.89 -4.99
N ASP A 69 3.70 14.78 -5.52
CA ASP A 69 4.55 13.86 -4.77
C ASP A 69 5.92 14.47 -4.45
N VAL A 70 6.49 15.28 -5.36
CA VAL A 70 7.71 16.06 -5.10
C VAL A 70 7.47 17.10 -3.99
N GLU A 71 6.36 17.85 -4.07
CA GLU A 71 6.03 18.82 -3.02
C GLU A 71 5.82 18.13 -1.65
N ARG A 72 5.16 16.97 -1.65
CA ARG A 72 4.99 16.16 -0.43
C ARG A 72 6.34 15.70 0.12
N MET A 73 7.25 15.25 -0.75
CA MET A 73 8.61 14.83 -0.36
C MET A 73 9.38 15.99 0.29
N ASP A 74 9.39 17.16 -0.32
CA ASP A 74 10.09 18.34 0.21
C ASP A 74 9.54 18.76 1.59
N ARG A 75 8.21 18.71 1.77
CA ARG A 75 7.57 18.98 3.06
C ARG A 75 7.96 17.97 4.14
N LEU A 76 8.02 16.68 3.79
CA LEU A 76 8.43 15.63 4.72
C LEU A 76 9.89 15.80 5.11
N ASP A 77 10.77 16.05 4.14
CA ASP A 77 12.20 16.23 4.39
C ASP A 77 12.47 17.42 5.31
N ALA A 78 11.79 18.55 5.08
CA ALA A 78 11.92 19.75 5.92
C ALA A 78 11.57 19.51 7.41
N GLY A 79 10.63 18.60 7.71
CA GLY A 79 10.17 18.29 9.07
C GLY A 79 10.80 17.04 9.71
N SER A 80 11.62 16.28 8.97
CA SER A 80 11.97 14.91 9.35
C SER A 80 13.23 14.75 10.20
N THR A 81 14.15 15.73 10.20
CA THR A 81 15.48 15.60 10.82
C THR A 81 15.41 15.17 12.29
N ARG A 82 14.49 15.74 13.08
CA ARG A 82 14.29 15.36 14.50
C ARG A 82 13.74 13.93 14.64
N SER A 83 12.89 13.50 13.70
CA SER A 83 12.23 12.19 13.71
C SER A 83 13.19 11.04 13.47
N TYR A 84 14.32 11.28 12.80
CA TYR A 84 15.35 10.25 12.55
C TYR A 84 16.33 10.03 13.71
N ILE A 85 16.31 10.90 14.73
CA ILE A 85 17.22 10.82 15.88
C ILE A 85 16.40 10.48 17.13
N PRO A 86 16.44 9.22 17.64
CA PRO A 86 15.58 8.79 18.75
C PRO A 86 15.77 9.63 20.02
N ASP A 87 17.02 9.70 20.52
CA ASP A 87 17.44 10.53 21.64
C ASP A 87 18.52 11.50 21.14
N PRO A 88 18.20 12.76 20.81
CA PRO A 88 19.19 13.71 20.33
C PRO A 88 20.22 14.05 21.42
N PRO A 89 21.50 14.24 21.07
CA PRO A 89 22.50 14.70 22.02
C PRO A 89 22.17 16.13 22.46
N SER A 90 22.55 16.50 23.68
CA SER A 90 22.35 17.86 24.23
C SER A 90 23.05 18.97 23.43
N SER A 91 23.93 18.61 22.49
CA SER A 91 24.59 19.54 21.57
C SER A 91 23.72 19.96 20.38
N MET A 92 22.58 19.29 20.15
CA MET A 92 21.64 19.67 19.09
C MET A 92 20.45 20.41 19.70
N ASP A 93 20.16 21.60 19.16
CA ASP A 93 19.02 22.43 19.55
C ASP A 93 17.72 21.90 18.93
N PHE A 94 17.24 20.78 19.45
CA PHE A 94 15.91 20.27 19.13
C PHE A 94 14.92 20.55 20.26
N PRO A 95 13.67 20.90 19.93
CA PRO A 95 12.63 21.00 20.95
C PRO A 95 12.40 19.62 21.59
N ASP A 96 12.17 19.64 22.90
CA ASP A 96 11.75 18.45 23.63
C ASP A 96 10.39 17.98 23.12
N LEU A 97 10.28 16.68 22.87
CA LEU A 97 9.02 16.07 22.48
C LEU A 97 8.21 15.81 23.75
N ALA A 98 7.04 16.46 23.85
CA ALA A 98 6.09 16.18 24.90
C ALA A 98 5.60 14.72 24.80
N VAL A 99 5.58 14.01 25.92
CA VAL A 99 5.04 12.65 26.02
C VAL A 99 3.52 12.76 26.15
N ASP A 100 2.78 12.25 25.17
CA ASP A 100 1.33 12.18 25.26
C ASP A 100 0.92 10.97 26.10
N ARG A 101 0.50 11.25 27.35
CA ARG A 101 0.09 10.23 28.32
C ARG A 101 -1.40 9.90 28.26
N SER A 102 -2.16 10.55 27.37
CA SER A 102 -3.62 10.35 27.25
C SER A 102 -4.01 9.33 26.18
N ARG A 103 -3.03 8.79 25.45
CA ARG A 103 -3.27 7.85 24.35
C ARG A 103 -3.89 6.55 24.83
N THR A 104 -4.84 6.06 24.06
CA THR A 104 -5.45 4.72 24.20
C THR A 104 -5.05 3.79 23.05
N GLN A 105 -4.31 4.31 22.06
CA GLN A 105 -3.77 3.55 20.94
C GLN A 105 -2.34 4.00 20.63
N ILE A 106 -1.47 3.05 20.32
CA ILE A 106 -0.09 3.32 19.93
C ILE A 106 0.41 2.24 18.98
N SER A 107 1.31 2.61 18.07
CA SER A 107 1.98 1.69 17.17
C SER A 107 3.41 2.12 16.92
N GLY A 108 4.28 1.16 16.60
CA GLY A 108 5.69 1.43 16.42
C GLY A 108 6.56 0.18 16.57
N TYR A 109 7.82 0.31 16.20
CA TYR A 109 8.81 -0.74 16.43
C TYR A 109 9.26 -0.74 17.89
N LEU A 110 9.31 -1.93 18.47
CA LEU A 110 9.93 -2.20 19.77
C LEU A 110 10.88 -3.39 19.64
N PHE A 111 11.82 -3.48 20.57
CA PHE A 111 12.55 -4.71 20.79
C PHE A 111 11.84 -5.53 21.86
N TYR A 112 11.65 -6.83 21.62
CA TYR A 112 11.15 -7.75 22.63
C TYR A 112 12.20 -8.80 22.98
N ARG A 113 12.24 -9.20 24.24
CA ARG A 113 13.14 -10.22 24.74
C ARG A 113 12.50 -11.60 24.61
N SER A 114 13.15 -12.49 23.87
CA SER A 114 12.83 -13.92 23.83
C SER A 114 13.78 -14.69 24.75
N ARG A 115 13.27 -15.71 25.44
CA ARG A 115 14.10 -16.66 26.20
C ARG A 115 14.24 -17.94 25.39
N GLY A 116 15.43 -18.17 24.83
CA GLY A 116 15.77 -19.37 24.08
C GLY A 116 16.74 -20.24 24.88
N GLY A 117 16.22 -21.18 25.67
CA GLY A 117 17.05 -22.05 26.50
C GLY A 117 17.87 -21.26 27.54
N LEU A 118 19.21 -21.35 27.46
CA LEU A 118 20.13 -20.69 28.39
C LEU A 118 20.45 -19.22 28.04
N LEU A 119 20.06 -18.74 26.86
CA LEU A 119 20.38 -17.39 26.40
C LEU A 119 19.12 -16.59 26.09
N SER A 120 19.10 -15.33 26.49
CA SER A 120 18.08 -14.38 26.05
C SER A 120 18.53 -13.68 24.76
N GLN A 121 17.59 -13.50 23.84
CA GLN A 121 17.80 -12.74 22.60
C GLN A 121 16.80 -11.59 22.52
N TRP A 122 17.17 -10.54 21.78
CA TRP A 122 16.34 -9.38 21.54
C TRP A 122 16.01 -9.29 20.06
N HIS A 123 14.73 -9.17 19.74
CA HIS A 123 14.24 -9.09 18.36
C HIS A 123 13.46 -7.80 18.17
N ARG A 124 13.67 -7.13 17.03
CA ARG A 124 12.89 -5.95 16.64
C ARG A 124 11.66 -6.38 15.86
N SER A 125 10.47 -5.93 16.29
CA SER A 125 9.22 -6.19 15.58
C SER A 125 8.31 -4.96 15.64
N TYR A 126 7.39 -4.86 14.69
CA TYR A 126 6.35 -3.84 14.72
C TYR A 126 5.24 -4.30 15.67
N PHE A 127 4.84 -3.41 16.57
CA PHE A 127 3.75 -3.63 17.51
C PHE A 127 2.70 -2.54 17.36
N PHE A 128 1.45 -2.88 17.63
CA PHE A 128 0.36 -1.94 17.71
C PHE A 128 -0.70 -2.43 18.69
N THR A 129 -1.45 -1.51 19.28
CA THR A 129 -2.56 -1.86 20.18
C THR A 129 -3.87 -1.89 19.41
N GLN A 130 -4.70 -2.90 19.67
CA GLN A 130 -6.02 -3.04 19.04
C GLN A 130 -6.97 -3.77 19.98
N GLY A 131 -8.09 -3.14 20.34
CA GLY A 131 -9.16 -3.76 21.13
C GLY A 131 -8.66 -4.43 22.41
N GLY A 132 -7.91 -3.72 23.24
CA GLY A 132 -7.34 -4.27 24.48
C GLY A 132 -6.14 -5.19 24.31
N ASN A 133 -5.68 -5.45 23.09
CA ASN A 133 -4.60 -6.38 22.81
C ASN A 133 -3.35 -5.69 22.28
N LEU A 134 -2.18 -6.23 22.62
CA LEU A 134 -0.92 -5.94 21.96
C LEU A 134 -0.75 -6.91 20.79
N MET A 135 -0.68 -6.36 19.59
CA MET A 135 -0.51 -7.10 18.35
C MET A 135 0.94 -6.98 17.88
N GLN A 136 1.47 -8.04 17.28
CA GLN A 136 2.79 -8.06 16.64
C GLN A 136 2.61 -8.32 15.15
N GLN A 137 3.26 -7.54 14.29
CA GLN A 137 3.28 -7.78 12.85
C GLN A 137 4.72 -7.90 12.34
N SER A 138 5.00 -9.02 11.68
CA SER A 138 6.27 -9.20 10.98
C SER A 138 6.24 -8.45 9.65
N LYS A 139 7.39 -7.94 9.17
CA LYS A 139 7.49 -7.14 7.92
C LYS A 139 6.91 -7.84 6.68
N ARG A 140 6.84 -9.17 6.67
CA ARG A 140 6.35 -9.97 5.53
C ARG A 140 4.90 -10.45 5.70
N GLU A 141 4.26 -10.13 6.81
CA GLU A 141 2.90 -10.57 7.11
C GLU A 141 1.90 -9.45 6.82
N VAL A 142 0.75 -9.85 6.25
CA VAL A 142 -0.33 -8.93 5.89
C VAL A 142 -1.15 -8.50 7.12
N ALA A 143 -1.20 -9.34 8.15
CA ALA A 143 -1.95 -9.09 9.38
C ALA A 143 -1.06 -9.27 10.62
N GLY A 144 -1.40 -8.54 11.69
CA GLY A 144 -0.80 -8.74 13.01
C GLY A 144 -1.35 -9.98 13.70
N GLN A 145 -0.49 -10.67 14.43
CA GLN A 145 -0.85 -11.75 15.34
C GLN A 145 -1.01 -11.21 16.76
N LEU A 146 -1.90 -11.83 17.54
CA LEU A 146 -2.05 -11.53 18.96
C LEU A 146 -0.73 -11.83 19.69
N PHE A 147 -0.13 -10.81 20.29
CA PHE A 147 1.09 -10.97 21.06
C PHE A 147 0.82 -11.05 22.55
N LEU A 148 -0.04 -10.20 23.12
CA LEU A 148 -0.38 -10.23 24.54
C LEU A 148 -1.75 -9.57 24.75
N ASP A 149 -2.56 -10.15 25.64
CA ASP A 149 -3.74 -9.47 26.16
C ASP A 149 -3.31 -8.42 27.20
N LEU A 150 -3.74 -7.17 27.01
CA LEU A 150 -3.43 -6.05 27.89
C LEU A 150 -4.53 -5.79 28.93
N ASP A 151 -5.62 -6.54 28.92
CA ASP A 151 -6.69 -6.35 29.91
C ASP A 151 -6.18 -6.63 31.33
N ALA A 152 -6.42 -5.67 32.22
CA ALA A 152 -5.92 -5.64 33.59
C ALA A 152 -4.41 -5.99 33.75
N CYS A 153 -3.58 -5.74 32.72
CA CYS A 153 -2.15 -6.03 32.79
C CYS A 153 -1.40 -5.02 33.70
N THR A 154 -0.24 -5.41 34.23
CA THR A 154 0.67 -4.44 34.87
C THR A 154 1.80 -4.06 33.92
N VAL A 155 2.20 -2.79 33.95
CA VAL A 155 3.34 -2.26 33.20
C VAL A 155 4.35 -1.66 34.16
N ASP A 156 5.56 -2.22 34.17
CA ASP A 156 6.58 -1.92 35.17
C ASP A 156 7.91 -1.56 34.51
N ARG A 157 8.63 -0.61 35.12
CA ARG A 157 10.01 -0.29 34.71
C ARG A 157 10.94 -1.39 35.18
N ILE A 158 11.88 -1.80 34.34
CA ILE A 158 12.85 -2.84 34.71
C ILE A 158 14.27 -2.47 34.27
N ASP A 159 15.24 -2.93 35.05
CA ASP A 159 16.64 -2.97 34.65
C ASP A 159 16.98 -4.42 34.24
N THR A 160 17.28 -4.63 32.95
CA THR A 160 17.60 -5.96 32.41
C THR A 160 18.68 -5.85 31.34
N ASP A 161 19.60 -6.82 31.32
CA ASP A 161 20.65 -6.96 30.29
C ASP A 161 21.45 -5.67 30.00
N ASP A 162 21.57 -4.75 30.97
CA ASP A 162 22.17 -3.41 30.82
C ASP A 162 21.56 -2.57 29.66
N ARG A 163 20.28 -2.80 29.37
CA ARG A 163 19.55 -2.11 28.29
C ARG A 163 18.73 -0.96 28.85
N ARG A 164 18.90 0.22 28.23
CA ARG A 164 18.09 1.41 28.48
C ARG A 164 16.65 1.20 27.98
N ASN A 165 15.72 1.96 28.55
CA ASN A 165 14.34 2.08 28.07
C ASN A 165 13.58 0.73 28.02
N ALA A 166 13.91 -0.18 28.93
CA ALA A 166 13.26 -1.49 29.05
C ALA A 166 12.10 -1.44 30.05
N PHE A 167 11.01 -2.11 29.71
CA PHE A 167 9.84 -2.28 30.56
C PHE A 167 9.29 -3.69 30.45
N GLN A 168 8.56 -4.10 31.47
CA GLN A 168 7.88 -5.37 31.54
C GLN A 168 6.37 -5.15 31.48
N VAL A 169 5.68 -6.01 30.73
CA VAL A 169 4.22 -6.11 30.78
C VAL A 169 3.85 -7.50 31.28
N THR A 170 3.05 -7.55 32.33
CA THR A 170 2.58 -8.80 32.94
C THR A 170 1.08 -8.91 32.70
N SER A 171 0.67 -9.87 31.88
CA SER A 171 -0.74 -10.17 31.64
C SER A 171 -1.37 -10.80 32.89
N SER A 172 -2.56 -10.33 33.25
CA SER A 172 -3.33 -10.77 34.42
C SER A 172 -3.81 -12.22 34.29
N ASP A 173 -4.36 -12.57 33.13
CA ASP A 173 -4.97 -13.87 32.84
C ASP A 173 -3.91 -14.96 32.59
N SER A 174 -3.04 -14.72 31.62
CA SER A 174 -2.07 -15.74 31.15
C SER A 174 -0.85 -15.91 32.06
N ARG A 175 -0.67 -15.03 33.06
CA ARG A 175 0.60 -14.83 33.81
C ARG A 175 1.83 -14.68 32.91
N ARG A 176 1.62 -14.38 31.64
CA ARG A 176 2.71 -14.22 30.67
C ARG A 176 3.37 -12.88 30.93
N VAL A 177 4.68 -12.96 31.09
CA VAL A 177 5.55 -11.80 31.23
C VAL A 177 6.25 -11.56 29.90
N VAL A 178 6.10 -10.37 29.35
CA VAL A 178 6.88 -9.93 28.19
C VAL A 178 7.75 -8.75 28.59
N VAL A 179 8.95 -8.73 28.02
CA VAL A 179 9.91 -7.64 28.25
C VAL A 179 10.14 -6.95 26.92
N LEU A 180 9.90 -5.65 26.92
CA LEU A 180 9.94 -4.78 25.75
C LEU A 180 10.94 -3.64 25.97
N GLN A 181 11.44 -3.07 24.89
CA GLN A 181 12.36 -1.94 24.91
C GLN A 181 12.01 -0.94 23.79
N GLY A 182 11.93 0.33 24.18
CA GLY A 182 11.82 1.47 23.27
C GLY A 182 13.18 1.99 22.79
N GLU A 183 13.21 2.58 21.60
CA GLU A 183 14.40 3.19 20.97
C GLU A 183 14.76 4.55 21.58
N SER A 184 13.80 5.28 22.14
CA SER A 184 13.99 6.58 22.82
C SER A 184 13.30 6.63 24.17
N LYS A 185 13.70 7.58 25.02
CA LYS A 185 13.00 7.85 26.29
C LYS A 185 11.55 8.28 26.05
N HIS A 186 11.31 9.11 25.03
CA HIS A 186 9.97 9.56 24.65
C HIS A 186 9.07 8.39 24.27
N GLN A 187 9.55 7.52 23.35
CA GLN A 187 8.81 6.33 22.94
C GLN A 187 8.53 5.42 24.14
N TYR A 188 9.54 5.17 24.98
CA TYR A 188 9.41 4.37 26.18
C TYR A 188 8.30 4.87 27.12
N GLU A 189 8.26 6.16 27.41
CA GLU A 189 7.23 6.74 28.29
C GLU A 189 5.83 6.69 27.65
N GLU A 190 5.69 6.96 26.35
CA GLU A 190 4.40 6.88 25.65
C GLU A 190 3.86 5.45 25.61
N TRP A 191 4.70 4.45 25.36
CA TRP A 191 4.27 3.05 25.35
C TRP A 191 3.80 2.59 26.73
N MET A 192 4.53 2.91 27.80
CA MET A 192 4.09 2.56 29.15
C MET A 192 2.78 3.26 29.53
N ALA A 193 2.64 4.55 29.23
CA ALA A 193 1.42 5.30 29.53
C ALA A 193 0.23 4.73 28.77
N THR A 194 0.39 4.46 27.47
CA THR A 194 -0.69 3.91 26.64
C THR A 194 -1.12 2.52 27.10
N ILE A 195 -0.17 1.64 27.43
CA ILE A 195 -0.49 0.29 27.95
C ILE A 195 -1.20 0.38 29.30
N GLY A 196 -0.76 1.29 30.18
CA GLY A 196 -1.44 1.57 31.45
C GLY A 196 -2.88 2.04 31.26
N ASN A 197 -3.11 2.95 30.30
CA ASN A 197 -4.45 3.42 29.95
C ASN A 197 -5.34 2.29 29.41
N ILE A 198 -4.78 1.42 28.56
CA ILE A 198 -5.52 0.26 28.03
C ILE A 198 -5.88 -0.72 29.15
N SER A 199 -4.94 -1.01 30.04
CA SER A 199 -5.16 -1.89 31.21
C SER A 199 -6.27 -1.37 32.12
N ALA A 200 -6.37 -0.04 32.28
CA ALA A 200 -7.44 0.61 33.03
C ALA A 200 -8.80 0.66 32.29
N GLY A 201 -8.90 0.10 31.08
CA GLY A 201 -10.13 0.09 30.29
C GLY A 201 -10.44 1.39 29.56
N LEU A 202 -9.55 2.38 29.58
CA LEU A 202 -9.80 3.71 28.97
C LEU A 202 -10.00 3.66 27.45
N TYR A 203 -9.57 2.59 26.79
CA TYR A 203 -9.76 2.36 25.36
C TYR A 203 -11.21 2.05 24.97
N LEU A 204 -12.10 1.78 25.93
CA LEU A 204 -13.53 1.53 25.72
C LEU A 204 -14.35 2.83 25.74
N HIS A 205 -13.74 3.96 26.11
CA HIS A 205 -14.40 5.26 26.19
C HIS A 205 -14.11 6.10 24.94
N ASP A 206 -15.16 6.67 24.35
CA ASP A 206 -15.07 7.51 23.15
C ASP A 206 -14.31 8.83 23.38
N ASP A 207 -14.13 9.24 24.65
CA ASP A 207 -13.32 10.40 25.07
C ASP A 207 -12.36 10.03 26.22
N PRO A 208 -11.09 9.68 25.92
CA PRO A 208 -10.09 9.30 26.91
C PRO A 208 -9.70 10.43 27.90
N GLN A 209 -9.95 11.69 27.54
CA GLN A 209 -9.54 12.84 28.35
C GLN A 209 -10.54 13.13 29.49
N ALA A 210 -11.81 12.78 29.32
CA ALA A 210 -12.84 12.93 30.35
C ALA A 210 -12.72 11.89 31.49
N ALA A 211 -12.24 10.68 31.18
CA ALA A 211 -12.15 9.56 32.13
C ALA A 211 -10.89 9.59 33.03
N ALA A 212 -9.87 10.40 32.70
CA ALA A 212 -8.65 10.52 33.49
C ALA A 212 -8.77 11.51 34.68
N VAL A 213 -9.96 12.10 34.89
CA VAL A 213 -10.21 13.17 35.88
C VAL A 213 -11.16 12.72 37.02
N GLU A 214 -11.71 11.50 36.96
CA GLU A 214 -12.41 10.85 38.10
C GLU A 214 -11.49 9.90 38.86
#